data_AF-A0A0Q7I221-F1
#
_entry.id   AF-A0A0Q7I221-F1
#
_cell.length_a   1.000
_cell.length_b   1.000
_cell.length_c   1.000
_cell.angle_alpha   90.00
_cell.angle_beta   90.00
_cell.angle_gamma   90.00
#
_symmetry.space_group_name_H-M   'P 1'
#
loop_
_entity.id
_entity.type
_entity.pdbx_description
1 polymer ?
#
loop_
_entity_poly.entity_id
_entity_poly.type
_entity_poly.pdbx_seq_one_letter_code
_entity_poly.pdbx_strand_id
1 'polypeptide(L)' 'MADPSRDPAPSIRDGDSKLLTLIHEVTHFDDTFSSFDTWYGTKNARDHAEDPRSRVNADSIAGYILGVVAKASI' A
#
# COMPACT_ATOMS: atom_id res chain seq x y z
N MET A 1 16.09 2.44 -25.22
CA MET A 1 15.36 1.16 -25.08
C MET A 1 15.83 0.52 -23.78
N ALA A 2 14.90 0.05 -22.93
CA ALA A 2 15.25 -0.69 -21.73
C ALA A 2 15.66 -2.13 -22.10
N ASP A 3 16.62 -2.69 -21.35
CA ASP A 3 17.14 -4.04 -21.52
C ASP A 3 16.10 -5.10 -21.07
N PRO A 4 15.62 -5.97 -21.97
CA PRO A 4 14.63 -7.00 -21.66
C PRO A 4 15.18 -8.19 -20.85
N SER A 5 16.50 -8.27 -20.62
CA SER A 5 17.15 -9.32 -19.82
C SER A 5 17.33 -8.97 -18.34
N ARG A 6 17.02 -7.72 -17.95
CA ARG A 6 17.08 -7.30 -16.56
C ARG A 6 15.86 -7.83 -15.82
N ASP A 7 16.10 -8.64 -14.78
CA ASP A 7 15.04 -9.03 -13.84
C ASP A 7 14.28 -7.76 -13.41
N PRO A 8 12.94 -7.75 -13.48
CA PRO A 8 12.17 -6.63 -12.97
C PRO A 8 12.58 -6.41 -11.52
N ALA A 9 12.81 -5.15 -11.16
CA ALA A 9 13.14 -4.80 -9.78
C ALA A 9 12.15 -5.49 -8.83
N PRO A 10 12.61 -6.05 -7.69
CA PRO A 10 11.75 -6.79 -6.79
C PRO A 10 10.52 -5.94 -6.42
N SER A 11 9.34 -6.48 -6.72
CA SER A 11 8.06 -5.83 -6.45
C SER A 11 7.55 -6.18 -5.06
N ILE A 12 7.14 -5.20 -4.26
CA ILE A 12 6.46 -5.46 -2.98
C ILE A 12 5.03 -5.93 -3.29
N ARG A 13 4.64 -7.08 -2.73
CA ARG A 13 3.32 -7.69 -2.93
C ARG A 13 2.45 -7.49 -1.69
N ASP A 14 1.15 -7.74 -1.84
CA ASP A 14 0.21 -7.76 -0.72
C ASP A 14 0.71 -8.59 0.46
N GLY A 15 0.49 -8.08 1.67
CA GLY A 15 0.83 -8.72 2.93
C GLY A 15 1.29 -7.72 3.98
N ASP A 16 1.56 -8.25 5.17
CA ASP A 16 1.90 -7.44 6.35
C ASP A 16 3.40 -7.54 6.62
N SER A 17 4.12 -6.46 6.31
CA SER A 17 5.54 -6.32 6.66
C SER A 17 5.70 -5.36 7.82
N LYS A 18 6.77 -5.52 8.62
CA LYS A 18 7.06 -4.59 9.73
C LYS A 18 7.15 -3.13 9.28
N LEU A 19 7.68 -2.89 8.07
CA LEU A 19 7.77 -1.56 7.50
C LEU A 19 6.38 -1.02 7.09
N LEU A 20 5.54 -1.87 6.49
CA LEU A 20 4.16 -1.51 6.16
C LEU A 20 3.36 -1.17 7.41
N THR A 21 3.44 -2.01 8.45
CA THR A 21 2.80 -1.75 9.74
C THR A 21 3.30 -0.46 10.36
N LEU A 22 4.61 -0.18 10.34
CA LEU A 22 5.12 1.08 10.87
C LEU A 22 4.55 2.30 10.14
N ILE A 23 4.49 2.25 8.80
CA ILE A 23 3.93 3.35 8.01
C ILE A 23 2.43 3.49 8.28
N HIS A 24 1.69 2.38 8.34
CA HIS A 24 0.27 2.34 8.70
C HIS A 24 0.03 3.11 10.02
N GLU A 25 0.68 2.69 11.10
CA GLU A 25 0.48 3.30 12.41
C GLU A 25 0.88 4.78 12.45
N VAL A 26 1.98 5.15 11.77
CA VAL A 26 2.43 6.56 11.70
C VAL A 26 1.42 7.45 10.99
N THR A 27 0.64 6.92 10.03
CA THR A 27 -0.35 7.72 9.31
C THR A 27 -1.57 8.09 10.16
N HIS A 28 -1.79 7.44 11.31
CA HIS A 28 -2.89 7.78 12.21
C HIS A 28 -2.66 9.06 13.03
N PHE A 29 -1.40 9.51 13.18
CA PHE A 29 -1.14 10.74 13.94
C PHE A 29 -1.73 11.97 13.23
N ASP A 30 -2.28 12.89 14.03
CA ASP A 30 -2.96 14.08 13.50
C ASP A 30 -2.02 15.07 12.80
N ASP A 31 -0.74 15.05 13.16
CA ASP A 31 0.31 15.85 12.53
C ASP A 31 0.96 15.15 11.32
N THR A 32 0.43 13.99 10.90
CA THR A 32 0.84 13.30 9.67
C THR A 32 -0.27 13.33 8.62
N PHE A 33 -1.20 12.37 8.66
CA PHE A 33 -2.27 12.20 7.68
C PHE A 33 -3.67 12.11 8.32
N SER A 34 -3.78 11.98 9.65
CA SER A 34 -5.04 11.68 10.35
C SER A 34 -5.83 10.55 9.66
N SER A 35 -5.15 9.46 9.30
CA SER A 35 -5.75 8.38 8.52
C SER A 35 -6.71 7.51 9.36
N PHE A 36 -7.55 6.73 8.68
CA PHE A 36 -8.59 5.88 9.26
C PHE A 36 -8.51 4.43 8.74
N ASP A 37 -8.98 3.49 9.56
CA ASP A 37 -9.09 2.07 9.18
C ASP A 37 -10.43 1.74 8.53
N THR A 38 -10.75 2.46 7.45
CA THR A 38 -11.98 2.19 6.67
C THR A 38 -11.95 0.80 6.03
N TRP A 39 -10.77 0.34 5.59
CA TRP A 39 -10.52 -1.02 5.15
C TRP A 39 -9.21 -1.52 5.71
N TYR A 40 -9.12 -2.84 5.83
CA TYR A 40 -7.97 -3.55 6.36
C TYR A 40 -7.30 -4.43 5.30
N GLY A 41 -5.98 -4.32 5.22
CA GLY A 41 -5.09 -5.04 4.31
C GLY A 41 -4.90 -4.36 2.95
N THR A 42 -3.68 -4.43 2.44
CA THR A 42 -3.25 -3.85 1.15
C THR A 42 -4.07 -4.32 -0.05
N LYS A 43 -4.53 -5.57 -0.04
CA LYS A 43 -5.46 -6.06 -1.07
C LYS A 43 -6.77 -5.28 -1.04
N ASN A 44 -7.37 -5.13 0.14
CA ASN A 44 -8.68 -4.51 0.30
C ASN A 44 -8.63 -3.00 0.03
N ALA A 45 -7.55 -2.34 0.46
CA ALA A 45 -7.25 -0.96 0.11
C ALA A 45 -7.20 -0.75 -1.42
N ARG A 46 -6.53 -1.64 -2.15
CA ARG A 46 -6.49 -1.59 -3.61
C ARG A 46 -7.85 -1.86 -4.26
N ASP A 47 -8.61 -2.83 -3.75
CA ASP A 47 -9.95 -3.13 -4.26
C ASP A 47 -10.91 -1.94 -4.11
N HIS A 48 -10.62 -1.00 -3.20
CA HIS A 48 -11.39 0.22 -2.95
C HIS A 48 -10.71 1.50 -3.45
N ALA A 49 -9.68 1.41 -4.30
CA ALA A 49 -8.87 2.58 -4.71
C ALA A 49 -9.69 3.75 -5.30
N GLU A 50 -10.84 3.47 -5.91
CA GLU A 50 -11.75 4.48 -6.48
C GLU A 50 -12.68 5.15 -5.44
N ASP A 51 -12.77 4.64 -4.20
CA ASP A 51 -13.54 5.26 -3.13
C ASP A 51 -12.81 6.50 -2.59
N PRO A 52 -13.48 7.66 -2.43
CA PRO A 52 -12.85 8.88 -1.91
C PRO A 52 -12.16 8.71 -0.54
N ARG A 53 -12.64 7.77 0.28
CA ARG A 53 -12.05 7.47 1.60
C ARG A 53 -10.65 6.86 1.50
N SER A 54 -10.24 6.39 0.31
CA SER A 54 -8.89 5.85 0.07
C SER A 54 -7.79 6.87 0.25
N ARG A 55 -8.12 8.15 0.10
CA ARG A 55 -7.18 9.25 0.34
C ARG A 55 -6.82 9.42 1.81
N VAL A 56 -7.63 8.85 2.72
CA VAL A 56 -7.45 8.94 4.17
C VAL A 56 -7.47 7.56 4.83
N ASN A 57 -7.29 6.47 4.08
CA ASN A 57 -7.19 5.13 4.66
C ASN A 57 -5.72 4.75 4.90
N ALA A 58 -5.40 4.25 6.10
CA ALA A 58 -4.03 3.94 6.51
C ALA A 58 -3.34 2.95 5.56
N ASP A 59 -3.99 1.84 5.22
CA ASP A 59 -3.43 0.83 4.31
C ASP A 59 -3.30 1.32 2.86
N SER A 60 -4.20 2.20 2.41
CA SER A 60 -4.12 2.83 1.09
C SER A 60 -2.88 3.73 0.99
N ILE A 61 -2.63 4.55 2.02
CA ILE A 61 -1.47 5.44 2.08
C ILE A 61 -0.18 4.63 2.21
N ALA A 62 -0.14 3.64 3.11
CA ALA A 62 1.02 2.79 3.30
C ALA A 62 1.36 1.97 2.05
N GLY A 63 0.34 1.41 1.39
CA GLY A 63 0.48 0.68 0.13
C GLY A 63 1.03 1.54 -1.00
N TYR A 64 0.58 2.80 -1.11
CA TYR A 64 1.09 3.77 -2.07
C TYR A 64 2.57 4.11 -1.81
N ILE A 65 2.94 4.42 -0.57
CA ILE A 65 4.32 4.77 -0.19
C ILE A 65 5.30 3.63 -0.53
N LEU A 66 4.90 2.39 -0.28
CA LEU A 66 5.75 1.21 -0.53
C LEU A 66 5.69 0.69 -1.97
N GLY A 67 4.78 1.20 -2.80
CA GLY A 67 4.57 0.69 -4.16
C GLY A 67 4.07 -0.75 -4.18
N VAL A 68 3.13 -1.10 -3.29
CA VAL A 68 2.56 -2.44 -3.20
C VAL A 68 1.75 -2.76 -4.46
N VAL A 69 2.08 -3.88 -5.11
CA VAL A 69 1.36 -4.39 -6.28
C VAL A 69 0.58 -5.66 -5.93
N ALA A 70 -0.41 -5.97 -6.77
CA ALA A 70 -1.17 -7.21 -6.64
C ALA A 70 -0.22 -8.42 -6.68
N LYS A 71 -0.46 -9.39 -5.80
CA LYS A 71 0.20 -10.69 -5.90
C LYS A 71 -0.10 -11.29 -7.28
N ALA A 72 0.92 -11.69 -8.03
CA ALA A 72 0.73 -12.40 -9.29
C ALA A 72 -0.11 -13.66 -9.04
N SER A 73 -1.20 -13.83 -9.80
CA SER A 73 -1.94 -15.08 -9.87
C SER A 73 -1.02 -16.17 -10.42
N ILE A 74 -0.94 -17.29 -9.72
CA ILE A 74 -0.25 -18.51 -10.16
C ILE A 74 -1.22 -19.31 -11.01
#